data_AF-A0A3S4UT25-F1
#
_entry.id   AF-A0A3S4UT25-F1
#
_cell.length_a   1.000
_cell.length_b   1.000
_cell.length_c   1.000
_cell.angle_alpha   90.00
_cell.angle_beta   90.00
_cell.angle_gamma   90.00
#
_symmetry.space_group_name_H-M   'P 1'
#
loop_
_entity.id
_entity.type
_entity.pdbx_description
1 polymer ?
#
loop_
_entity_poly.entity_id
_entity_poly.type
_entity_poly.pdbx_seq_one_letter_code
_entity_poly.pdbx_strand_id
1 'polypeptide(L)'
;MKYPIFLSVLVFSCSKTAPFIGAVIVFSWSHVAFIVGENIDKSKYVYIGGNQTGWEGKTAGTQVISISSISKKSSDIFAIMKPKDYLIDDEEKKLPTYNVESENDFNSTR
;
A
#
# COMPACT_ATOMS: atom_id res chain seq x y z
N MET A 1 16.96 22.60 -26.51
CA MET A 1 15.53 22.29 -26.28
C MET A 1 15.40 21.90 -24.82
N LYS A 2 14.79 22.74 -23.97
CA LYS A 2 14.62 22.47 -22.53
C LYS A 2 13.19 21.94 -22.32
N TYR A 3 13.05 20.69 -21.90
CA TYR A 3 11.75 20.15 -21.50
C TYR A 3 11.31 20.86 -20.21
N PRO A 4 10.15 21.51 -20.17
CA PRO A 4 9.61 22.00 -18.91
C PRO A 4 9.27 20.79 -18.04
N ILE A 5 9.96 20.67 -16.90
CA ILE A 5 9.58 19.74 -15.85
C ILE A 5 8.34 20.35 -15.19
N PHE A 6 7.16 19.86 -15.57
CA PHE A 6 5.94 20.13 -14.81
C PHE A 6 6.02 19.36 -13.50
N LEU A 7 6.38 20.05 -12.42
CA LEU A 7 6.23 19.53 -11.08
C LEU A 7 4.75 19.57 -10.71
N SER A 8 3.99 18.53 -11.04
CA SER A 8 2.66 18.33 -10.48
C SER A 8 2.85 17.90 -9.02
N VAL A 9 2.50 18.79 -8.09
CA VAL A 9 2.40 18.42 -6.67
C VAL A 9 1.20 17.50 -6.54
N LEU A 10 1.43 16.24 -6.17
CA LEU A 10 0.39 15.28 -5.90
C LEU A 10 -0.34 15.66 -4.60
N VAL A 11 -1.48 16.34 -4.73
CA VAL A 11 -2.34 16.66 -3.60
C VAL A 11 -3.29 15.49 -3.38
N PHE A 12 -3.32 14.93 -2.16
CA PHE A 12 -4.27 13.90 -1.80
C PHE A 12 -5.57 14.50 -1.28
N SER A 13 -6.71 13.95 -1.67
CA SER A 13 -7.99 14.30 -1.04
C SER A 13 -8.04 13.69 0.36
N CYS A 14 -8.37 14.51 1.36
CA CYS A 14 -8.58 14.06 2.75
C CYS A 14 -9.95 13.37 2.96
N SER A 15 -10.77 13.23 1.91
CA SER A 15 -12.02 12.48 1.97
C SER A 15 -11.76 10.99 2.09
N LYS A 16 -12.41 10.32 3.07
CA LYS A 16 -12.41 8.85 3.17
C LYS A 16 -12.81 8.24 1.83
N THR A 17 -11.89 7.51 1.20
CA THR A 17 -12.10 6.86 -0.09
C THR A 17 -12.24 5.35 0.14
N ALA A 18 -13.06 4.68 -0.68
CA ALA A 18 -13.09 3.23 -0.71
C ALA A 18 -11.70 2.67 -1.12
N PRO A 19 -11.30 1.49 -0.67
CA PRO A 19 -10.04 0.88 -1.09
C PRO A 19 -10.04 0.58 -2.61
N PHE A 20 -8.89 0.79 -3.24
CA PHE A 20 -8.61 0.44 -4.62
C PHE A 20 -7.10 0.17 -4.77
N ILE A 21 -6.68 -0.49 -5.84
CA ILE A 21 -5.26 -0.72 -6.14
C ILE A 21 -4.56 0.64 -6.31
N GLY A 22 -3.49 0.89 -5.56
CA GLY A 22 -2.77 2.16 -5.55
C GLY A 22 -3.32 3.20 -4.58
N ALA A 23 -4.39 2.90 -3.84
CA ALA A 23 -4.85 3.77 -2.75
C ALA A 23 -3.77 3.94 -1.69
N VAL A 24 -3.61 5.15 -1.16
CA VAL A 24 -2.71 5.39 -0.03
C VAL A 24 -3.44 5.02 1.26
N ILE A 25 -2.91 4.04 1.98
CA ILE A 25 -3.35 3.71 3.33
C ILE A 25 -2.45 4.43 4.34
N VAL A 26 -3.06 5.16 5.25
CA VAL A 26 -2.39 5.91 6.32
C VAL A 26 -2.67 5.23 7.65
N PHE A 27 -1.62 4.98 8.41
CA PHE A 27 -1.70 4.33 9.71
C PHE A 27 -1.56 5.33 10.87
N SER A 28 -2.18 5.02 12.01
CA SER A 28 -2.16 5.83 13.24
C SER A 28 -0.76 6.04 13.84
N TRP A 29 0.19 5.17 13.50
CA TRP A 29 1.58 5.18 13.99
C TRP A 29 2.56 5.86 13.03
N SER A 30 2.10 6.89 12.30
CA SER A 30 2.92 7.72 11.40
C SER A 30 3.57 6.95 10.24
N HIS A 31 2.79 6.09 9.58
CA HIS A 31 3.24 5.33 8.42
C HIS A 31 2.22 5.39 7.28
N VAL A 32 2.72 5.23 6.06
CA VAL A 32 1.92 5.21 4.83
C VAL A 32 2.40 4.11 3.90
N ALA A 33 1.46 3.48 3.20
CA ALA A 33 1.72 2.46 2.22
C ALA A 33 0.71 2.55 1.07
N PHE A 34 0.91 1.75 0.03
CA PHE A 34 -0.04 1.63 -1.08
C PHE A 34 -0.77 0.30 -1.01
N ILE A 35 -2.10 0.32 -1.06
CA ILE A 35 -2.91 -0.90 -1.17
C ILE A 35 -2.61 -1.53 -2.52
N VAL A 36 -2.24 -2.82 -2.52
CA VAL A 36 -2.02 -3.60 -3.75
C VAL A 36 -3.09 -4.67 -3.91
N GLY A 37 -3.74 -5.09 -2.83
CA GLY A 37 -4.79 -6.10 -2.90
C GLY A 37 -5.38 -6.49 -1.54
N GLU A 38 -5.79 -7.75 -1.44
CA GLU A 38 -6.30 -8.38 -0.23
C GLU A 38 -5.68 -9.76 -0.02
N ASN A 39 -5.74 -10.29 1.20
CA ASN A 39 -5.21 -11.62 1.48
C ASN A 39 -6.20 -12.71 1.02
N ILE A 40 -5.76 -13.97 1.03
CA ILE A 40 -6.55 -15.14 0.55
C ILE A 40 -7.98 -15.17 1.11
N ASP A 41 -8.16 -14.91 2.41
CA ASP A 41 -9.47 -14.93 3.07
C ASP A 41 -10.26 -13.61 2.97
N LYS A 42 -9.69 -12.60 2.30
CA LYS A 42 -10.26 -11.27 2.08
C LYS A 42 -10.54 -10.46 3.35
N SER A 43 -10.01 -10.87 4.51
CA SER A 43 -10.19 -10.17 5.79
C SER A 43 -9.19 -9.04 6.01
N LYS A 44 -8.10 -9.01 5.24
CA LYS A 44 -7.02 -8.03 5.34
C LYS A 44 -6.80 -7.29 4.03
N TYR A 45 -6.45 -6.02 4.12
CA TYR A 45 -5.81 -5.32 3.01
C TYR A 45 -4.35 -5.75 2.93
N VAL A 46 -3.86 -5.93 1.71
CA VAL A 46 -2.46 -6.19 1.40
C VAL A 46 -1.89 -4.91 0.79
N TYR A 47 -0.76 -4.47 1.30
CA TYR A 47 -0.13 -3.21 0.93
C TYR A 47 1.37 -3.37 0.74
N ILE A 48 1.95 -2.50 -0.08
CA ILE A 48 3.39 -2.36 -0.28
C ILE A 48 3.87 -1.04 0.33
N GLY A 49 4.94 -1.10 1.10
CA GLY A 49 5.51 0.06 1.78
C GLY A 49 6.91 -0.21 2.27
N GLY A 50 7.60 0.85 2.71
CA GLY A 50 8.91 0.73 3.33
C GLY A 50 8.78 0.20 4.75
N ASN A 51 9.12 -1.06 4.97
CA ASN A 51 9.16 -1.62 6.31
C ASN A 51 10.53 -1.30 6.95
N GLN A 52 10.50 -0.72 8.15
CA GLN A 52 11.69 -0.46 8.98
C GLN A 52 11.96 -1.61 9.97
N THR A 53 11.08 -2.61 9.98
CA THR A 53 11.23 -3.81 10.78
C THR A 53 11.60 -4.96 9.85
N GLY A 54 12.66 -5.68 10.18
CA GLY A 54 13.15 -6.76 9.32
C GLY A 54 12.08 -7.86 9.19
N TRP A 55 11.63 -8.12 7.97
CA TRP A 55 11.00 -9.41 7.66
C TRP A 55 12.15 -10.37 7.34
N GLU A 56 12.24 -11.47 8.09
CA GLU A 56 13.34 -12.47 8.09
C GLU A 56 14.63 -12.12 8.86
N GLY A 57 14.54 -11.58 10.08
CA GLY A 57 15.55 -11.88 11.10
C GLY A 57 17.01 -11.47 10.82
N LYS A 58 17.30 -10.48 9.98
CA LYS A 58 18.66 -9.93 9.81
C LYS A 58 18.66 -8.42 9.96
N THR A 59 18.70 -8.03 11.24
CA THR A 59 19.03 -6.71 11.77
C THR A 59 17.89 -5.69 11.75
N ALA A 60 17.47 -5.26 12.94
CA ALA A 60 16.67 -4.06 13.11
C ALA A 60 17.40 -2.87 12.42
N GLY A 61 16.67 -2.08 11.64
CA GLY A 61 17.24 -0.94 10.89
C GLY A 61 17.49 -1.20 9.40
N THR A 62 17.30 -2.41 8.90
CA THR A 62 17.29 -2.66 7.45
C THR A 62 15.97 -2.19 6.85
N GLN A 63 16.03 -1.20 5.95
CA GLN A 63 14.87 -0.69 5.24
C GLN A 63 14.62 -1.55 4.00
N VAL A 64 13.47 -2.20 3.93
CA VAL A 64 13.05 -2.99 2.76
C VAL A 64 11.70 -2.53 2.25
N ILE A 65 11.50 -2.58 0.94
CA ILE A 65 10.15 -2.52 0.37
C ILE A 65 9.61 -3.93 0.42
N SER A 66 8.54 -4.15 1.18
CA SER A 66 7.92 -5.47 1.34
C SER A 66 6.41 -5.38 1.23
N ILE A 67 5.79 -6.51 0.93
CA ILE A 67 4.34 -6.64 1.05
C ILE A 67 3.99 -6.97 2.51
N SER A 68 2.94 -6.36 3.02
CA SER A 68 2.43 -6.62 4.37
C SER A 68 0.91 -6.58 4.35
N SER A 69 0.28 -6.94 5.47
CA SER A 69 -1.18 -6.94 5.56
C SER A 69 -1.70 -6.40 6.87
N ILE A 70 -2.91 -5.84 6.82
CA ILE A 70 -3.62 -5.34 8.00
C ILE A 70 -5.10 -5.74 7.93
N SER A 71 -5.69 -6.08 9.06
CA SER A 71 -7.13 -6.32 9.15
C SER A 71 -7.90 -5.12 8.61
N LYS A 72 -8.90 -5.36 7.73
CA LYS A 72 -9.80 -4.32 7.22
C LYS A 72 -10.60 -3.63 8.33
N LYS A 73 -10.67 -4.25 9.51
CA LYS A 73 -11.34 -3.72 10.72
C LYS A 73 -10.38 -3.10 11.74
N SER A 74 -9.09 -3.01 11.44
CA SER A 74 -8.12 -2.46 12.39
C SER A 74 -8.40 -0.99 12.69
N SER A 75 -8.36 -0.63 13.97
CA SER A 75 -8.39 0.77 14.42
C SER A 75 -7.12 1.54 14.05
N ASP A 76 -6.06 0.86 13.62
CA ASP A 76 -4.82 1.51 13.21
C ASP A 76 -4.89 2.09 11.80
N ILE A 77 -5.94 1.78 11.03
CA ILE A 77 -6.20 2.42 9.74
C ILE A 77 -6.78 3.80 10.01
N PHE A 78 -5.94 4.83 9.88
CA PHE A 78 -6.36 6.21 10.07
C PHE A 78 -7.16 6.73 8.87
N ALA A 79 -6.66 6.47 7.65
CA ALA A 79 -7.33 6.89 6.42
C ALA A 79 -6.96 5.99 5.23
N ILE A 80 -7.88 5.94 4.26
CA ILE A 80 -7.60 5.47 2.89
C ILE A 80 -7.89 6.64 1.95
N MET A 81 -6.88 7.03 1.20
CA MET A 81 -6.85 8.27 0.44
C MET A 81 -6.50 8.01 -1.02
N LYS A 82 -6.89 8.95 -1.88
CA LYS A 82 -6.53 8.99 -3.30
C LYS A 82 -5.96 10.36 -3.67
N PRO A 83 -5.17 10.47 -4.75
CA PRO A 83 -4.88 11.77 -5.32
C PRO A 83 -6.17 12.51 -5.68
N LYS A 84 -6.18 13.83 -5.46
CA LYS A 84 -7.38 14.68 -5.53
C LYS A 84 -8.13 14.49 -6.84
N ASP A 85 -7.41 14.54 -7.94
CA ASP A 85 -7.97 14.49 -9.29
C ASP A 85 -7.90 13.09 -9.92
N TYR A 86 -7.55 12.06 -9.14
CA TYR A 86 -7.55 10.67 -9.61
C TYR A 86 -8.98 10.14 -9.70
N LEU A 87 -9.38 9.69 -10.88
CA LEU A 87 -10.64 8.98 -11.10
C LEU A 87 -10.36 7.49 -10.96
N ILE A 88 -11.09 6.83 -10.05
CA ILE A 88 -10.90 5.40 -9.75
C ILE A 88 -11.79 4.59 -10.70
N ASP A 89 -11.18 3.74 -11.51
CA ASP A 89 -11.87 2.77 -12.36
C ASP A 89 -12.54 1.66 -11.52
N ASP A 90 -13.61 1.07 -12.02
CA ASP A 90 -14.25 -0.09 -11.39
C ASP A 90 -13.34 -1.32 -11.34
N GLU A 91 -12.42 -1.47 -12.29
CA GLU A 91 -11.42 -2.55 -12.24
C GLU A 91 -10.42 -2.36 -11.08
N GLU A 92 -10.04 -1.12 -10.75
CA GLU A 92 -9.11 -0.84 -9.65
C GLU A 92 -9.72 -1.11 -8.28
N LYS A 93 -11.05 -1.11 -8.19
CA LYS A 93 -11.77 -1.47 -6.96
C LYS A 93 -11.76 -2.98 -6.72
N LYS A 94 -11.44 -3.80 -7.75
CA LYS A 94 -11.31 -5.25 -7.63
C LYS A 94 -9.91 -5.59 -7.13
N LEU A 95 -9.77 -5.67 -5.80
CA LEU A 95 -8.51 -6.00 -5.16
C LEU A 95 -8.06 -7.43 -5.53
N PRO A 96 -6.87 -7.63 -6.12
CA PRO A 96 -6.32 -8.96 -6.36
C PRO A 96 -5.93 -9.63 -5.05
N THR A 97 -5.90 -10.96 -5.07
CA THR A 97 -5.60 -11.79 -3.91
C THR A 97 -4.11 -12.12 -3.83
N TYR A 98 -3.50 -11.92 -2.67
CA TYR A 98 -2.09 -12.25 -2.41
C TYR A 98 -1.89 -13.21 -1.25
N ASN A 99 -0.84 -14.01 -1.33
CA ASN A 99 -0.28 -14.75 -0.21
C ASN A 99 1.00 -14.05 0.26
N VAL A 100 0.87 -13.19 1.27
CA VAL A 100 1.93 -12.29 1.76
C VAL A 100 3.24 -13.01 2.05
N GLU A 101 3.18 -14.21 2.64
CA GLU A 101 4.39 -14.99 2.94
C GLU A 101 5.13 -15.39 1.67
N SER A 102 4.39 -15.91 0.67
CA SER A 102 4.99 -16.30 -0.61
C SER A 102 5.45 -15.12 -1.46
N GLU A 103 4.85 -13.94 -1.30
CA GLU A 103 5.28 -12.74 -2.03
C GLU A 103 6.61 -12.18 -1.51
N ASN A 104 6.91 -12.38 -0.22
CA ASN A 104 8.12 -11.86 0.40
C ASN A 104 9.30 -12.86 0.36
N ASP A 105 9.11 -14.08 -0.17
CA ASP A 105 10.19 -15.06 -0.32
C ASP A 105 11.19 -14.59 -1.39
N PHE A 106 12.42 -14.26 -0.96
CA PHE A 106 13.50 -13.82 -1.85
C PHE A 106 13.97 -14.90 -2.85
N ASN A 107 13.59 -16.16 -2.64
CA ASN A 107 13.83 -17.25 -3.59
C ASN A 107 12.69 -17.45 -4.58
N SER A 108 11.61 -16.67 -4.46
CA SER A 108 10.51 -16.66 -5.41
C SER A 108 11.04 -16.24 -6.78
N THR A 109 10.81 -17.06 -7.80
CA THR A 109 11.21 -16.76 -9.19
C THR A 109 10.15 -15.93 -9.93
N ARG A 110 9.30 -15.21 -9.20
CA ARG A 110 8.28 -14.35 -9.77
C ARG A 110 8.90 -13.13 -10.45
#